data_AF-A0A158F814-F1
#
_entry.id   AF-A0A158F814-F1
#
_cell.length_a   1.000
_cell.length_b   1.000
_cell.length_c   1.000
_cell.angle_alpha   90.00
_cell.angle_beta   90.00
_cell.angle_gamma   90.00
#
_symmetry.space_group_name_H-M   'P 1'
#
loop_
_entity.id
_entity.type
_entity.pdbx_description
1 polymer ?
#
loop_
_entity_poly.entity_id
_entity_poly.type
_entity_poly.pdbx_seq_one_letter_code
_entity_poly.pdbx_strand_id
1 'polypeptide(L)'
;MLTARDIYERVSAHLLTQRAVSEDDNGSCRLRSSDGRKCAIGSLIADDVYRPDIEGVGISYYKNARDGSLLRALYASNVNAYDPEIAELLIELEEVHDDFGVDEWPQLLARLAERHAFV
;
A
#
# COMPACT_ATOMS: atom_id res chain seq x y z
N MET A 1 6.34 1.18 -15.48
CA MET A 1 6.40 0.91 -14.03
C MET A 1 6.66 2.21 -13.32
N LEU A 2 5.98 2.46 -12.21
CA LEU A 2 6.20 3.59 -11.32
C LEU A 2 7.55 3.44 -10.64
N THR A 3 8.21 4.57 -10.37
CA THR A 3 9.40 4.60 -9.52
C THR A 3 9.01 4.48 -8.05
N ALA A 4 9.98 4.18 -7.18
CA ALA A 4 9.78 4.18 -5.73
C ALA A 4 9.23 5.53 -5.23
N ARG A 5 9.75 6.64 -5.77
CA ARG A 5 9.26 8.00 -5.48
C ARG A 5 7.80 8.19 -5.92
N ASP A 6 7.44 7.79 -7.14
CA ASP A 6 6.06 7.92 -7.62
C ASP A 6 5.07 7.13 -6.76
N ILE A 7 5.47 5.93 -6.32
CA ILE A 7 4.68 5.07 -5.42
C ILE A 7 4.49 5.77 -4.07
N TYR A 8 5.59 6.24 -3.47
CA TYR A 8 5.56 6.97 -2.21
C TYR A 8 4.64 8.21 -2.28
N GLU A 9 4.83 9.06 -3.29
CA GLU A 9 4.05 10.30 -3.43
C GLU A 9 2.57 10.00 -3.60
N ARG A 10 2.22 9.00 -4.43
CA ARG A 10 0.84 8.59 -4.66
C ARG A 10 0.18 8.02 -3.40
N VAL A 11 0.86 7.12 -2.68
CA VAL A 11 0.30 6.53 -1.45
C VAL A 11 0.19 7.58 -0.36
N SER A 12 1.20 8.41 -0.17
CA SER A 12 1.19 9.47 0.85
C SER A 12 0.05 10.46 0.61
N ALA A 13 -0.11 10.94 -0.63
CA ALA A 13 -1.21 11.82 -0.99
C ALA A 13 -2.58 11.15 -0.75
N HIS A 14 -2.72 9.87 -1.09
CA HIS A 14 -3.95 9.11 -0.87
C HIS A 14 -4.28 8.99 0.63
N LEU A 15 -3.35 8.51 1.45
CA LEU A 15 -3.55 8.33 2.89
C LEU A 15 -3.89 9.65 3.59
N LEU A 16 -3.15 10.72 3.27
CA LEU A 16 -3.37 12.05 3.85
C LEU A 16 -4.66 12.72 3.38
N THR A 17 -5.20 12.32 2.23
CA THR A 17 -6.53 12.76 1.75
C THR A 17 -7.64 11.96 2.40
N GLN A 18 -7.51 10.64 2.46
CA GLN A 18 -8.55 9.74 2.99
C GLN A 18 -8.71 9.89 4.51
N ARG A 19 -7.61 10.09 5.24
CA ARG A 19 -7.57 10.26 6.71
C ARG A 19 -8.41 9.24 7.48
N ALA A 20 -8.42 8.00 7.01
CA ALA A 20 -9.13 6.91 7.64
C ALA A 20 -8.53 5.58 7.20
N VAL A 21 -8.51 4.61 8.13
CA VAL A 21 -8.10 3.24 7.85
C VAL A 21 -9.14 2.57 6.94
N SER A 22 -8.67 1.77 5.99
CA SER A 22 -9.49 0.87 5.19
C SER A 22 -9.46 -0.53 5.82
N GLU A 23 -10.51 -0.86 6.56
CA GLU A 23 -10.62 -2.09 7.35
C GLU A 23 -12.02 -2.71 7.22
N ASP A 24 -12.16 -3.98 7.63
CA ASP A 24 -13.45 -4.63 7.83
C ASP A 24 -13.97 -4.48 9.26
N ASP A 25 -15.16 -5.03 9.55
CA ASP A 25 -15.80 -4.96 10.86
C ASP A 25 -14.96 -5.57 12.01
N ASN A 26 -13.94 -6.36 11.69
CA ASN A 26 -13.02 -6.97 12.66
C ASN A 26 -11.73 -6.14 12.83
N GLY A 27 -11.62 -4.98 12.18
CA GLY A 27 -10.41 -4.15 12.16
C GLY A 27 -9.28 -4.72 11.31
N SER A 28 -9.57 -5.67 10.41
CA SER A 28 -8.55 -6.21 9.50
C SER A 28 -8.44 -5.33 8.26
N CYS A 29 -7.21 -4.97 7.87
CA CYS A 29 -6.94 -4.16 6.68
C CYS A 29 -7.59 -4.76 5.42
N ARG A 30 -8.18 -3.88 4.60
CA ARG A 30 -8.78 -4.20 3.30
C ARG A 30 -8.15 -3.34 2.23
N LEU A 31 -7.76 -3.95 1.10
CA LEU A 31 -7.35 -3.19 -0.08
C LEU A 31 -8.48 -2.27 -0.52
N ARG A 32 -9.74 -2.74 -0.45
CA ARG A 32 -10.95 -1.93 -0.58
C ARG A 32 -11.98 -2.32 0.47
N SER A 33 -12.32 -1.40 1.37
CA SER A 33 -13.39 -1.61 2.34
C SER A 33 -14.78 -1.36 1.73
N SER A 34 -15.82 -1.82 2.42
CA SER A 34 -17.23 -1.58 2.06
C SER A 34 -17.61 -0.09 2.04
N ASP A 35 -16.91 0.74 2.81
CA ASP A 35 -17.10 2.20 2.88
C ASP A 35 -16.44 2.96 1.72
N GLY A 36 -15.89 2.24 0.72
CA GLY A 36 -15.22 2.82 -0.44
C GLY A 36 -13.81 3.35 -0.12
N ARG A 37 -13.26 3.03 1.05
CA ARG A 37 -11.88 3.37 1.42
C ARG A 37 -10.92 2.39 0.76
N LYS A 38 -9.68 2.83 0.55
CA LYS A 38 -8.57 2.00 0.08
C LYS A 38 -7.40 2.12 1.04
N CYS A 39 -6.73 1.02 1.37
CA CYS A 39 -5.51 1.07 2.16
C CYS A 39 -4.33 1.59 1.33
N ALA A 40 -3.12 1.62 1.92
CA ALA A 40 -1.89 1.99 1.22
C ALA A 40 -1.71 1.21 -0.09
N ILE A 41 -1.73 -0.12 -0.02
CA ILE A 41 -1.55 -1.01 -1.19
C ILE A 41 -2.75 -0.94 -2.13
N GLY A 42 -3.97 -0.93 -1.59
CA GLY A 42 -5.20 -0.88 -2.37
C GLY A 42 -5.34 0.39 -3.21
N SER A 43 -4.75 1.51 -2.79
CA SER A 43 -4.73 2.78 -3.53
C SER A 43 -3.92 2.73 -4.84
N LEU A 44 -2.99 1.77 -4.93
CA LEU A 44 -2.14 1.55 -6.11
C LEU A 44 -2.80 0.65 -7.15
N ILE A 45 -3.72 -0.24 -6.73
CA ILE A 45 -4.35 -1.22 -7.60
C ILE A 45 -5.43 -0.54 -8.46
N ALA A 46 -5.29 -0.66 -9.78
CA ALA A 46 -6.25 -0.12 -10.74
C ALA A 46 -7.65 -0.75 -10.58
N ASP A 47 -8.69 0.04 -10.82
CA ASP A 47 -10.08 -0.38 -10.59
C ASP A 47 -10.52 -1.56 -11.48
N ASP A 48 -9.98 -1.67 -12.70
CA ASP A 48 -10.22 -2.76 -13.64
C ASP A 48 -9.41 -4.03 -13.33
N VAL A 49 -8.35 -3.91 -12.51
CA VAL A 49 -7.50 -5.02 -12.07
C VAL A 49 -7.98 -5.61 -10.75
N TYR A 50 -8.56 -4.79 -9.86
CA TYR A 50 -9.02 -5.23 -8.55
C TYR A 50 -10.03 -6.36 -8.64
N ARG A 51 -9.84 -7.37 -7.78
CA ARG A 51 -10.76 -8.48 -7.60
C ARG A 51 -10.84 -8.86 -6.13
N PRO A 52 -12.00 -9.24 -5.58
CA PRO A 52 -12.14 -9.58 -4.16
C PRO A 52 -11.25 -10.74 -3.68
N ASP A 53 -10.74 -11.59 -4.57
CA ASP A 53 -9.89 -12.73 -4.26
C ASP A 53 -8.41 -12.37 -4.00
N ILE A 54 -8.01 -11.10 -4.21
CA ILE A 54 -6.67 -10.60 -3.87
C ILE A 54 -6.61 -9.99 -2.45
N GLU A 55 -7.75 -9.96 -1.76
CA GLU A 55 -7.88 -9.48 -0.38
C GLU A 55 -7.40 -10.52 0.65
N GLY A 56 -7.13 -10.06 1.87
CA GLY A 56 -6.88 -10.92 3.03
C GLY A 56 -5.44 -11.40 3.20
N VAL A 57 -4.51 -10.95 2.34
CA VAL A 57 -3.08 -11.21 2.47
C VAL A 57 -2.31 -9.90 2.29
N GLY A 58 -1.60 -9.45 3.34
CA GLY A 58 -0.76 -8.25 3.31
C GLY A 58 0.49 -8.43 2.44
N ILE A 59 1.09 -7.33 2.01
CA ILE A 59 2.22 -7.37 1.07
C ILE A 59 3.45 -8.08 1.65
N SER A 60 3.63 -8.02 2.98
CA SER A 60 4.73 -8.68 3.71
C SER A 60 4.77 -10.20 3.53
N TYR A 61 3.63 -10.86 3.32
CA TYR A 61 3.55 -12.29 3.02
C TYR A 61 4.35 -12.66 1.76
N TYR A 62 4.42 -11.74 0.80
CA TYR A 62 5.04 -11.97 -0.49
C TYR A 62 6.56 -11.70 -0.51
N LYS A 63 7.16 -11.25 0.59
CA LYS A 63 8.61 -10.97 0.68
C LYS A 63 9.50 -12.14 0.27
N ASN A 64 9.03 -13.37 0.53
CA ASN A 64 9.70 -14.61 0.15
C ASN A 64 8.95 -15.41 -0.94
N ALA A 65 7.82 -14.90 -1.41
CA ALA A 65 7.03 -15.55 -2.44
C ALA A 65 7.62 -15.25 -3.82
N ARG A 66 7.60 -16.24 -4.71
CA ARG A 66 8.01 -16.03 -6.11
C ARG A 66 6.93 -15.34 -6.94
N ASP A 67 5.66 -15.48 -6.54
CA ASP A 67 4.50 -14.97 -7.27
C ASP A 67 3.24 -14.99 -6.37
N GLY A 68 2.19 -14.28 -6.81
CA GLY A 68 0.92 -14.17 -6.08
C GLY A 68 -0.11 -13.34 -6.83
N SER A 69 -1.39 -13.52 -6.51
CA SER A 69 -2.48 -12.73 -7.12
C SER A 69 -2.30 -11.23 -6.85
N LEU A 70 -1.92 -10.84 -5.63
CA LEU A 70 -1.60 -9.46 -5.28
C LEU A 70 -0.39 -8.92 -6.07
N LEU A 71 0.71 -9.69 -6.17
CA LEU A 71 1.89 -9.28 -6.94
C LEU A 71 1.56 -9.04 -8.42
N ARG A 72 0.78 -9.94 -9.03
CA ARG A 72 0.32 -9.79 -10.42
C ARG A 72 -0.60 -8.58 -10.59
N ALA A 73 -1.48 -8.31 -9.62
CA ALA A 73 -2.38 -7.16 -9.63
C ALA A 73 -1.60 -5.83 -9.53
N LEU A 74 -0.61 -5.75 -8.66
CA LEU A 74 0.30 -4.60 -8.55
C LEU A 74 1.08 -4.41 -9.85
N TYR A 75 1.63 -5.48 -10.42
CA TYR A 75 2.37 -5.41 -11.68
C TYR A 75 1.51 -4.92 -12.84
N ALA A 76 0.29 -5.44 -12.97
CA ALA A 76 -0.70 -4.97 -13.95
C ALA A 76 -1.10 -3.49 -13.71
N SER A 77 -0.97 -3.00 -12.47
CA SER A 77 -1.20 -1.62 -12.08
C SER A 77 0.07 -0.75 -12.15
N ASN A 78 1.10 -1.19 -12.87
CA ASN A 78 2.39 -0.53 -13.02
C ASN A 78 3.26 -0.43 -11.75
N VAL A 79 3.04 -1.27 -10.74
CA VAL A 79 3.86 -1.36 -9.52
C VAL A 79 4.64 -2.67 -9.51
N ASN A 80 5.96 -2.59 -9.65
CA ASN A 80 6.81 -3.78 -9.71
C ASN A 80 7.16 -4.32 -8.31
N ALA A 81 6.19 -4.94 -7.63
CA ALA A 81 6.41 -5.54 -6.30
C ALA A 81 7.26 -6.83 -6.30
N TYR A 82 7.78 -7.26 -7.47
CA TYR A 82 8.82 -8.28 -7.56
C TYR A 82 10.23 -7.70 -7.31
N ASP A 83 10.37 -6.38 -7.41
CA ASP A 83 11.60 -5.68 -7.03
C ASP A 83 11.68 -5.60 -5.50
N PRO A 84 12.76 -6.11 -4.86
CA PRO A 84 12.90 -6.08 -3.41
C PRO A 84 12.84 -4.67 -2.80
N GLU A 85 13.33 -3.64 -3.50
CA GLU A 85 13.30 -2.26 -3.01
C GLU A 85 11.86 -1.72 -2.98
N ILE A 86 11.10 -2.01 -4.04
CA ILE A 86 9.68 -1.66 -4.11
C ILE A 86 8.87 -2.45 -3.09
N ALA A 87 9.14 -3.75 -2.94
CA ALA A 87 8.45 -4.59 -1.96
C ALA A 87 8.67 -4.07 -0.54
N GLU A 88 9.90 -3.69 -0.18
CA GLU A 88 10.21 -3.11 1.13
C GLU A 88 9.48 -1.77 1.34
N LEU A 89 9.50 -0.88 0.36
CA LEU A 89 8.75 0.38 0.42
C LEU A 89 7.25 0.14 0.65
N LEU A 90 6.66 -0.83 -0.06
CA LEU A 90 5.24 -1.16 0.09
C LEU A 90 4.92 -1.71 1.49
N ILE A 91 5.79 -2.56 2.04
CA ILE A 91 5.65 -3.07 3.42
C ILE A 91 5.64 -1.90 4.41
N GLU A 92 6.61 -0.99 4.31
CA GLU A 92 6.70 0.14 5.24
C GLU A 92 5.52 1.10 5.12
N LEU A 93 4.95 1.27 3.93
CA LEU A 93 3.73 2.06 3.71
C LEU A 93 2.48 1.36 4.27
N GLU A 94 2.40 0.03 4.19
CA GLU A 94 1.36 -0.77 4.84
C GLU A 94 1.46 -0.65 6.36
N GLU A 95 2.67 -0.76 6.93
CA GLU A 95 2.92 -0.58 8.38
C GLU A 95 2.48 0.80 8.88
N VAL A 96 2.77 1.89 8.15
CA VAL A 96 2.29 3.24 8.52
C VAL A 96 0.75 3.29 8.60
N HIS A 97 0.05 2.64 7.67
CA HIS A 97 -1.42 2.62 7.63
C HIS A 97 -2.03 1.71 8.71
N ASP A 98 -1.44 0.54 8.94
CA ASP A 98 -2.00 -0.52 9.79
C ASP A 98 -1.64 -0.33 11.28
N ASP A 99 -0.44 0.17 11.60
CA ASP A 99 0.09 0.17 12.98
C ASP A 99 -0.02 1.52 13.71
N PHE A 100 -0.32 2.61 13.00
CA PHE A 100 -0.27 3.97 13.57
C PHE A 100 -1.55 4.76 13.37
N GLY A 101 -1.82 5.69 14.30
CA GLY A 101 -2.96 6.57 14.21
C GLY A 101 -2.87 7.55 13.03
N VAL A 102 -4.01 7.89 12.44
CA VAL A 102 -4.13 8.82 11.30
C VAL A 102 -3.43 10.17 11.55
N ASP A 103 -3.42 10.64 12.80
CA ASP A 103 -2.78 11.90 13.17
C ASP A 103 -1.25 11.84 13.16
N GLU A 104 -0.66 10.64 13.21
CA GLU A 104 0.78 10.38 13.15
C GLU A 104 1.29 10.17 11.72
N TRP A 105 0.41 9.82 10.78
CA TRP A 105 0.75 9.54 9.39
C TRP A 105 1.59 10.64 8.72
N PRO A 106 1.30 11.95 8.84
CA PRO A 106 2.09 12.99 8.18
C PRO A 106 3.57 12.95 8.57
N GLN A 107 3.87 12.77 9.86
CA GLN A 107 5.25 12.77 10.37
C GLN A 107 5.96 11.45 10.02
N LEU A 108 5.26 10.33 10.06
CA LEU A 108 5.82 9.02 9.70
C LEU A 108 6.13 8.92 8.20
N LEU A 109 5.22 9.39 7.34
CA LEU A 109 5.43 9.45 5.89
C LEU A 109 6.59 10.39 5.54
N ALA A 110 6.76 11.51 6.25
CA ALA A 110 7.90 12.40 6.03
C ALA A 110 9.24 11.72 6.37
N ARG A 111 9.32 11.03 7.52
CA ARG A 111 10.51 10.26 7.91
C ARG A 111 10.83 9.14 6.92
N LEU A 112 9.79 8.51 6.37
CA LEU A 112 9.95 7.47 5.36
C LEU A 112 10.55 8.05 4.07
N ALA A 113 10.11 9.23 3.61
CA ALA A 113 10.74 9.93 2.49
C ALA A 113 12.21 10.27 2.72
N GLU A 114 12.57 10.73 3.93
CA GLU A 114 13.98 11.01 4.28
C GLU A 114 14.83 9.74 4.20
N ARG A 115 14.34 8.62 4.75
CA ARG A 115 15.05 7.33 4.74
C ARG A 115 15.33 6.82 3.32
N HIS A 116 14.38 7.04 2.39
CA HIS A 116 14.52 6.64 0.99
C HIS A 116 15.07 7.75 0.07
N ALA A 117 15.50 8.89 0.63
CA ALA A 117 16.04 10.03 -0.11
C ALA A 117 15.12 10.57 -1.22
N PHE A 118 13.81 10.64 -0.95
CA PHE A 118 12.82 11.24 -1.87
C PHE A 118 12.72 12.77 -1.76
N VAL A 119 13.37 13.37 -0.75
CA VAL A 119 13.41 14.80 -0.42
C VAL A 119 14.80 15.39 -0.53
#